data_AF-A0A0D2AIM2-F1
#
_entry.id   AF-A0A0D2AIM2-F1
#
_cell.length_a   1.000
_cell.length_b   1.000
_cell.length_c   1.000
_cell.angle_alpha   90.00
_cell.angle_beta   90.00
_cell.angle_gamma   90.00
#
_symmetry.space_group_name_H-M   'P 1'
#
loop_
_entity.id
_entity.type
_entity.pdbx_description
1 polymer ?
#
loop_
_entity_poly.entity_id
_entity_poly.type
_entity_poly.pdbx_seq_one_letter_code
_entity_poly.pdbx_strand_id
1 'polypeptide(L)'
;MASVNDPKRVVLRFHVQYELEEAAINERFFALYGSDHPNNDFFSHLMAPNESSQMHIVLDFNCKLHPTIDNNEIAYEVFKVKRKDDFEFEKLNDTACQQARMRCERIKWGTN
;
A
#
# COMPACT_ATOMS: atom_id res chain seq x y z
N MET A 1 -12.64 -15.14 -1.41
CA MET A 1 -11.54 -14.90 -0.46
C MET A 1 -10.28 -14.75 -1.29
N ALA A 2 -9.57 -13.63 -1.18
CA ALA A 2 -8.33 -13.46 -1.92
C ALA A 2 -7.31 -14.50 -1.43
N SER A 3 -6.70 -15.23 -2.35
CA SER A 3 -5.60 -16.13 -2.08
C SER A 3 -4.38 -15.31 -1.61
N VAL A 4 -3.53 -15.92 -0.80
CA VAL A 4 -2.24 -15.35 -0.37
C VAL A 4 -1.36 -14.91 -1.55
N ASN A 5 -1.53 -15.55 -2.70
CA ASN A 5 -0.76 -15.27 -3.91
C ASN A 5 -1.48 -14.33 -4.90
N ASP A 6 -2.66 -13.82 -4.56
CA ASP A 6 -3.37 -12.90 -5.44
C ASP A 6 -2.64 -11.54 -5.45
N PRO A 7 -2.46 -10.92 -6.63
CA PRO A 7 -1.84 -9.61 -6.72
C PRO A 7 -2.76 -8.56 -6.12
N LYS A 8 -2.22 -7.72 -5.24
CA LYS A 8 -2.98 -6.60 -4.66
C LYS A 8 -2.09 -5.39 -4.44
N ARG A 9 -2.69 -4.21 -4.55
CA ARG A 9 -2.05 -2.94 -4.23
C ARG A 9 -2.62 -2.40 -2.92
N VAL A 10 -1.75 -2.29 -1.92
CA VAL A 10 -2.09 -1.68 -0.64
C VAL A 10 -1.61 -0.23 -0.63
N VAL A 11 -2.46 0.70 -0.22
CA VAL A 11 -2.11 2.13 -0.12
C VAL A 11 -2.22 2.57 1.33
N LEU A 12 -1.09 2.88 1.94
CA LEU A 12 -0.99 3.40 3.30
C LEU A 12 -0.97 4.92 3.26
N ARG A 13 -2.03 5.55 3.77
CA ARG A 13 -2.21 7.01 3.81
C ARG A 13 -1.77 7.54 5.16
N PHE A 14 -0.76 8.40 5.18
CA PHE A 14 -0.20 8.94 6.42
C PHE A 14 0.09 10.43 6.31
N HIS A 15 0.20 11.10 7.44
CA HIS A 15 0.51 12.53 7.47
C HIS A 15 2.00 12.77 7.19
N VAL A 16 2.34 13.82 6.44
CA VAL A 16 3.73 14.18 6.05
C VAL A 16 4.69 14.29 7.23
N GLN A 17 4.19 14.59 8.43
CA GLN A 17 5.01 14.63 9.66
C GLN A 17 5.68 13.28 10.01
N TYR A 18 5.21 12.17 9.42
CA TYR A 18 5.78 10.83 9.61
C TYR A 18 6.59 10.36 8.38
N GLU A 19 7.01 11.28 7.49
CA GLU A 19 7.81 10.97 6.29
C GLU A 19 9.08 10.16 6.60
N LEU A 20 9.79 10.53 7.67
CA LEU A 20 11.03 9.85 8.08
C LEU A 20 10.78 8.48 8.72
N GLU A 21 9.53 8.05 8.85
CA GLU A 21 9.13 6.81 9.52
C GLU A 21 8.56 5.77 8.56
N GLU A 22 8.78 5.92 7.25
CA GLU A 22 8.35 4.95 6.23
C GLU A 22 8.71 3.51 6.61
N ALA A 23 9.97 3.27 7.00
CA ALA A 23 10.45 1.94 7.39
C ALA A 23 9.65 1.36 8.56
N ALA A 24 9.41 2.16 9.60
CA ALA A 24 8.65 1.74 10.78
C ALA A 24 7.16 1.49 10.46
N ILE A 25 6.56 2.30 9.57
CA ILE A 25 5.20 2.08 9.09
C ILE A 25 5.11 0.73 8.35
N ASN A 26 6.06 0.45 7.45
CA ASN A 26 6.10 -0.80 6.70
C ASN A 26 6.32 -2.00 7.63
N GLU A 27 7.33 -1.96 8.51
CA GLU A 27 7.60 -3.03 9.49
C GLU A 27 6.38 -3.35 10.34
N ARG A 28 5.69 -2.33 10.85
CA ARG A 28 4.47 -2.53 11.65
C ARG A 28 3.32 -3.08 10.81
N PHE A 29 3.16 -2.62 9.58
CA PHE A 29 2.14 -3.17 8.67
C PHE A 29 2.38 -4.65 8.40
N PHE A 30 3.62 -5.04 8.09
CA PHE A 30 3.98 -6.43 7.84
C PHE A 30 3.89 -7.30 9.11
N ALA A 31 4.17 -6.77 10.29
CA ALA A 31 3.97 -7.51 11.53
C ALA A 31 2.50 -7.87 11.79
N LEU A 32 1.56 -7.03 11.31
CA LEU A 32 0.11 -7.23 11.50
C LEU A 32 -0.54 -8.02 10.37
N TYR A 33 -0.09 -7.81 9.13
CA TYR A 33 -0.76 -8.30 7.91
C TYR A 33 0.16 -9.08 6.96
N GLY A 34 1.46 -9.14 7.25
CA GLY A 34 2.50 -9.71 6.39
C GLY A 34 2.89 -11.15 6.72
N SER A 35 2.46 -11.70 7.86
CA SER A 35 2.72 -13.09 8.28
C SER A 35 2.33 -14.13 7.23
N ASP A 36 1.35 -13.79 6.40
CA ASP A 36 0.83 -14.65 5.33
C ASP A 36 1.58 -14.47 4.00
N HIS A 37 2.61 -13.64 3.88
CA HIS A 37 3.34 -13.41 2.62
C HIS A 37 4.74 -14.06 2.65
N PRO A 38 4.85 -15.37 2.39
CA PRO A 38 6.07 -16.16 2.66
C PRO A 38 7.29 -15.80 1.81
N ASN A 39 7.14 -15.00 0.74
CA ASN A 39 8.19 -14.84 -0.28
C ASN A 39 8.82 -13.44 -0.34
N ASN A 40 8.45 -12.52 0.56
CA ASN A 40 8.85 -11.10 0.46
C ASN A 40 8.64 -10.55 -0.97
N ASP A 41 7.60 -11.03 -1.65
CA ASP A 41 7.25 -10.58 -2.99
C ASP A 41 6.40 -9.33 -2.87
N PHE A 42 7.08 -8.20 -2.64
CA PHE A 42 6.45 -6.90 -2.68
C PHE A 42 7.39 -5.83 -3.22
N PHE A 43 6.80 -4.72 -3.67
CA PHE A 43 7.52 -3.49 -3.98
C PHE A 43 6.88 -2.29 -3.26
N SER A 44 7.69 -1.37 -2.76
CA SER A 44 7.22 -0.15 -2.07
C SER A 44 7.50 1.08 -2.91
N HIS A 45 6.47 1.88 -3.17
CA HIS A 45 6.59 3.21 -3.75
C HIS A 45 6.21 4.26 -2.71
N LEU A 46 7.16 5.10 -2.31
CA LEU A 46 6.86 6.30 -1.54
C LEU A 46 6.38 7.40 -2.48
N MET A 47 5.18 7.92 -2.21
CA MET A 47 4.60 9.04 -2.95
C MET A 47 4.59 10.31 -2.10
N ALA A 48 5.15 11.36 -2.70
CA ALA A 48 5.05 12.71 -2.18
C ALA A 48 3.58 13.15 -2.03
N PRO A 49 3.30 14.08 -1.11
CA PRO A 49 1.98 14.68 -1.02
C PRO A 49 1.69 15.51 -2.27
N ASN A 50 0.43 15.51 -2.72
CA ASN A 50 -0.07 16.48 -3.70
C ASN A 50 -0.47 17.77 -2.95
N GLU A 51 -1.67 18.32 -3.21
CA GLU A 51 -2.21 19.53 -2.57
C GLU A 51 -2.67 19.33 -1.10
N SER A 52 -2.22 18.27 -0.43
CA SER A 52 -2.64 17.92 0.93
C SER A 52 -1.46 17.44 1.77
N SER A 53 -1.54 17.55 3.10
CA SER A 53 -0.51 17.02 4.02
C SER A 53 -0.47 15.48 4.12
N GLN A 54 -1.01 14.76 3.13
CA GLN A 54 -1.12 13.31 3.12
C GLN A 54 -0.14 12.70 2.11
N MET A 55 0.83 11.97 2.64
CA MET A 55 1.72 11.09 1.88
C MET A 55 1.10 9.69 1.73
N HIS A 56 1.64 8.94 0.77
CA HIS A 56 1.17 7.59 0.48
C HIS A 56 2.36 6.65 0.33
N ILE A 57 2.32 5.49 0.98
CA ILE A 57 3.17 4.35 0.61
C ILE A 57 2.28 3.40 -0.17
N VAL A 58 2.70 3.04 -1.38
CA VAL A 58 2.02 2.06 -2.23
C VAL A 58 2.82 0.78 -2.21
N LEU A 59 2.21 -0.29 -1.68
CA LEU A 59 2.78 -1.62 -1.59
C LEU A 59 2.13 -2.53 -2.64
N ASP A 60 2.93 -3.00 -3.57
CA ASP A 60 2.53 -3.93 -4.62
C ASP A 60 2.87 -5.34 -4.21
N PHE A 61 1.88 -6.11 -3.78
CA PHE A 61 2.05 -7.48 -3.30
C PHE A 61 1.97 -8.51 -4.43
N ASN A 62 2.81 -9.53 -4.36
CA ASN A 62 2.93 -10.61 -5.35
C ASN A 62 3.31 -10.09 -6.76
N CYS A 63 4.09 -9.00 -6.83
CA CYS A 63 4.43 -8.35 -8.09
C CYS A 63 5.42 -9.14 -8.95
N LYS A 64 6.29 -9.96 -8.35
CA LYS A 64 7.22 -10.85 -9.09
C LYS A 64 6.49 -12.09 -9.61
N LEU A 65 5.54 -12.63 -8.84
CA LEU A 65 4.68 -13.73 -9.29
C LEU A 65 3.74 -13.31 -10.42
N HIS A 66 3.31 -12.05 -10.41
CA HIS A 66 2.41 -11.47 -11.42
C HIS A 66 3.07 -10.26 -12.11
N PRO A 67 4.06 -10.46 -12.98
CA PRO A 67 4.85 -9.37 -13.58
C PRO A 67 4.05 -8.54 -14.60
N THR A 68 2.91 -9.04 -15.06
CA THR A 68 2.03 -8.33 -16.00
C THR A 68 0.62 -8.36 -15.44
N ILE A 69 0.13 -7.19 -15.02
CA ILE A 69 -1.23 -7.02 -14.52
C ILE A 69 -1.85 -5.76 -15.10
N ASP A 70 -3.16 -5.80 -15.31
CA ASP A 70 -3.92 -4.59 -15.59
C ASP A 70 -4.11 -3.80 -14.27
N ASN A 71 -3.59 -2.58 -14.23
CA ASN A 71 -3.77 -1.64 -13.12
C ASN A 71 -5.25 -1.35 -12.82
N ASN A 72 -6.16 -1.59 -13.77
CA ASN A 72 -7.60 -1.43 -13.58
C ASN A 72 -8.24 -2.63 -12.88
N GLU A 73 -7.70 -3.83 -13.06
CA GLU A 73 -8.26 -5.08 -12.54
C GLU A 73 -7.68 -5.47 -11.18
N ILE A 74 -6.51 -4.95 -10.82
CA ILE A 74 -5.89 -5.23 -9.53
C ILE A 74 -6.76 -4.78 -8.34
N ALA A 75 -6.81 -5.63 -7.32
CA ALA A 75 -7.46 -5.31 -6.05
C ALA A 75 -6.71 -4.20 -5.30
N TYR A 76 -7.44 -3.22 -4.76
CA TYR A 76 -6.90 -2.17 -3.92
C TYR A 76 -7.37 -2.34 -2.47
N GLU A 77 -6.45 -2.19 -1.53
CA GLU A 77 -6.78 -1.99 -0.12
C GLU A 77 -6.18 -0.66 0.33
N VAL A 78 -6.97 0.19 0.96
CA VAL A 78 -6.48 1.49 1.44
C VAL A 78 -6.57 1.52 2.95
N PHE A 79 -5.48 1.89 3.60
CA PHE A 79 -5.42 2.06 5.05
C PHE A 79 -5.09 3.51 5.39
N LYS A 80 -5.79 4.05 6.38
CA LYS A 80 -5.37 5.27 7.06
C LYS A 80 -4.44 4.89 8.19
N VAL A 81 -3.23 5.42 8.16
CA VAL A 81 -2.22 5.26 9.21
C VAL A 81 -2.43 6.33 10.26
N LYS A 82 -2.56 5.91 11.51
CA LYS A 82 -2.60 6.79 12.68
C LYS A 82 -1.44 6.42 13.60
N ARG A 83 -0.89 7.41 14.27
CA ARG A 83 0.09 7.19 15.33
C ARG A 83 -0.52 7.56 16.68
N LYS A 84 -0.52 6.62 17.61
CA LYS A 84 -0.72 6.87 19.04
C LYS A 84 0.59 6.54 19.74
N ASP A 85 0.65 5.41 20.44
CA ASP A 85 1.88 4.83 20.98
C ASP A 85 2.68 4.05 19.91
N ASP A 86 1.97 3.47 18.94
CA ASP A 86 2.51 2.77 17.75
C ASP A 86 1.66 3.12 16.51
N PHE A 87 2.03 2.61 15.33
CA PHE A 87 1.26 2.75 14.11
C PHE A 87 0.04 1.82 14.10
N GLU A 88 -1.14 2.43 13.94
CA GLU A 88 -2.43 1.77 13.76
C GLU A 88 -2.91 1.95 12.32
N PHE A 89 -3.59 0.93 11.78
CA PHE A 89 -4.08 0.90 10.41
C PHE A 89 -5.60 0.73 10.39
N GLU A 90 -6.30 1.76 9.92
CA GLU A 90 -7.74 1.72 9.71
C GLU A 90 -8.03 1.44 8.24
N LYS A 91 -8.60 0.27 7.92
CA LYS A 91 -9.01 -0.07 6.56
C LYS A 91 -10.15 0.85 6.11
N LEU A 92 -9.99 1.50 4.97
CA LEU A 92 -10.97 2.40 4.38
C LEU A 92 -11.88 1.64 3.40
N ASN A 93 -12.97 2.31 3.00
CA ASN A 93 -14.01 1.76 2.13
C ASN A 93 -13.66 1.84 0.64
N ASP A 94 -14.55 1.29 -0.19
CA ASP A 94 -14.40 1.23 -1.65
C ASP A 94 -14.22 2.60 -2.33
N THR A 95 -14.82 3.66 -1.77
CA THR A 95 -14.63 5.02 -2.27
C THR A 95 -13.16 5.45 -2.16
N ALA A 96 -12.50 5.12 -1.04
CA ALA A 96 -11.07 5.38 -0.89
C ALA A 96 -10.24 4.54 -1.87
N CYS A 97 -10.63 3.29 -2.12
CA CYS A 97 -9.98 2.43 -3.12
C CYS A 97 -10.10 2.99 -4.55
N GLN A 98 -11.27 3.49 -4.95
CA GLN A 98 -11.48 4.13 -6.25
C GLN A 98 -10.61 5.39 -6.40
N GLN A 99 -10.55 6.23 -5.36
CA GLN A 99 -9.68 7.41 -5.36
C GLN A 99 -8.21 7.04 -5.43
N ALA A 100 -7.78 6.01 -4.70
CA ALA A 100 -6.42 5.51 -4.74
C ALA A 100 -6.07 4.99 -6.14
N ARG A 101 -6.97 4.25 -6.80
CA ARG A 101 -6.77 3.77 -8.18
C ARG A 101 -6.52 4.93 -9.15
N MET A 102 -7.35 5.97 -9.13
CA MET A 102 -7.14 7.16 -9.97
C MET A 102 -5.81 7.86 -9.69
N ARG A 103 -5.40 7.94 -8.43
CA ARG A 103 -4.13 8.58 -8.04
C ARG A 103 -2.90 7.73 -8.36
N CYS A 104 -3.05 6.42 -8.37
CA CYS A 104 -2.00 5.46 -8.66
C CYS A 104 -1.92 5.07 -10.13
N GLU A 105 -2.72 5.67 -11.02
CA GLU A 105 -2.79 5.33 -12.45
C GLU A 105 -1.40 5.37 -13.12
N ARG A 106 -0.56 6.34 -12.74
CA ARG A 106 0.79 6.51 -13.28
C ARG A 106 1.85 5.66 -12.58
N ILE A 107 1.49 4.97 -11.50
CA ILE A 107 2.40 4.10 -10.76
C ILE A 107 2.45 2.75 -11.48
N LYS A 108 3.64 2.46 -12.01
CA LYS A 108 3.92 1.15 -12.60
C LYS A 108 3.82 0.07 -11.53
N TRP A 109 3.23 -1.07 -11.90
CA TRP A 109 3.12 -2.23 -11.02
C TRP A 109 4.49 -2.86 -10.75
N GLY A 110 4.82 -3.02 -9.46
CA GLY A 110 6.17 -3.38 -9.02
C GLY A 110 7.21 -2.36 -9.49
N THR A 111 8.51 -2.72 -9.44
CA THR A 111 9.47 -2.15 -10.41
C THR A 111 10.49 -3.19 -10.83
N ASN A 112 10.49 -3.47 -12.15
CA ASN A 112 11.36 -4.37 -12.94
C ASN A 112 11.72 -5.73 -12.32
#